data_AF-A0A3E0RC95-F1
#
_entry.id   AF-A0A3E0RC95-F1
#
_cell.length_a   1.000
_cell.length_b   1.000
_cell.length_c   1.000
_cell.angle_alpha   90.00
_cell.angle_beta   90.00
_cell.angle_gamma   90.00
#
_symmetry.space_group_name_H-M   'P 1'
#
loop_
_entity.id
_entity.type
_entity.pdbx_description
1 polymer ?
#
loop_
_entity_poly.entity_id
_entity_poly.type
_entity_poly.pdbx_seq_one_letter_code
_entity_poly.pdbx_strand_id
1 'polypeptide(L)'
;MTKPINPTENRKFEVNDRVCKRPVRNAIATPNTPEMKPTRKGIIVSRKQVKQRSKTAVAGHALRWQSEIRWDDSERTDWVDDIRIIHEAELQTHLS
;
A
#
# COMPACT_ATOMS: atom_id res chain seq x y z
N MET A 1 -1.10 14.35 -27.92
CA MET A 1 -1.27 12.90 -28.18
C MET A 1 -1.28 12.18 -26.85
N THR A 2 -2.46 11.82 -26.35
CA THR A 2 -2.64 11.20 -25.03
C THR A 2 -2.51 9.68 -25.21
N LYS A 3 -1.49 9.07 -24.60
CA LYS A 3 -1.28 7.62 -24.69
C LYS A 3 -2.47 6.87 -24.08
N PRO A 4 -2.96 5.78 -24.69
CA PRO A 4 -4.00 4.96 -24.08
C PRO A 4 -3.42 4.29 -22.82
N ILE A 5 -4.10 4.49 -21.70
CA ILE A 5 -3.75 3.89 -20.42
C ILE A 5 -4.22 2.43 -20.50
N ASN A 6 -3.28 1.48 -20.68
CA ASN A 6 -3.58 0.06 -20.52
C ASN A 6 -4.10 -0.16 -19.09
N PRO A 7 -5.33 -0.68 -18.88
CA PRO A 7 -5.88 -0.90 -17.54
C PRO A 7 -5.09 -1.95 -16.72
N THR A 8 -4.11 -2.62 -17.33
CA THR A 8 -3.22 -3.61 -16.72
C THR A 8 -1.89 -3.04 -16.20
N GLU A 9 -1.55 -1.79 -16.50
CA GLU A 9 -0.24 -1.20 -16.15
C GLU A 9 -0.34 0.10 -15.35
N ASN A 10 -1.41 0.30 -14.58
CA ASN A 10 -1.40 1.34 -13.56
C ASN A 10 -0.60 0.84 -12.33
N ARG A 11 0.71 0.63 -12.51
CA ARG A 11 1.62 0.26 -11.43
C ARG A 11 1.70 1.46 -10.49
N LYS A 12 0.92 1.41 -9.41
CA LYS A 12 0.89 2.48 -8.39
C LYS A 12 2.24 2.67 -7.69
N PHE A 13 3.08 1.63 -7.65
CA PHE A 13 4.35 1.61 -6.95
C PHE A 13 5.44 0.94 -7.80
N GLU A 14 6.71 1.12 -7.43
CA GLU A 14 7.92 0.55 -8.02
C GLU A 14 8.95 0.17 -6.93
N VAL A 15 10.01 -0.57 -7.30
CA VAL A 15 11.11 -0.88 -6.39
C VAL A 15 11.91 0.40 -6.12
N ASN A 16 12.34 0.58 -4.87
CA ASN A 16 12.94 1.80 -4.31
C ASN A 16 11.97 2.95 -3.98
N ASP A 17 10.66 2.78 -4.21
CA ASP A 17 9.69 3.78 -3.76
C ASP A 17 9.61 3.84 -2.24
N ARG A 18 9.51 5.08 -1.73
CA ARG A 18 9.23 5.38 -0.32
C ARG A 18 7.73 5.28 -0.07
N VAL A 19 7.36 4.34 0.78
CA VAL A 19 5.96 4.05 1.10
C VAL A 19 5.72 4.08 2.59
N CYS A 20 4.46 4.26 2.95
CA CYS A 20 4.02 4.09 4.31
C CYS A 20 2.76 3.23 4.34
N LYS A 21 2.48 2.65 5.52
CA LYS A 21 1.25 1.90 5.72
C LYS A 21 0.05 2.81 5.45
N ARG A 22 -0.99 2.35 4.77
CA ARG A 22 -2.18 3.18 4.57
C ARG A 22 -2.85 3.44 5.93
N PRO A 23 -3.10 4.70 6.31
CA PRO A 23 -3.87 5.01 7.52
C PRO A 23 -5.27 4.37 7.42
N VAL A 24 -5.72 3.69 8.47
CA VAL A 24 -7.04 3.06 8.48
C VAL A 24 -8.06 4.14 8.85
N ARG A 25 -9.01 4.43 7.96
CA ARG A 25 -10.02 5.50 8.10
C ARG A 25 -10.92 5.39 9.34
N ASN A 26 -10.84 4.28 10.10
CA ASN A 26 -11.69 4.00 11.26
C ASN A 26 -11.07 4.39 12.61
N ALA A 27 -9.96 5.12 12.65
CA ALA A 27 -9.64 5.91 13.83
C ALA A 27 -10.58 7.14 13.85
N ILE A 28 -11.87 6.90 14.14
CA ILE A 28 -12.80 7.95 14.50
C ILE A 28 -12.13 8.70 15.64
N ALA A 29 -11.86 9.99 15.44
CA ALA A 29 -11.34 10.89 16.47
C ALA A 29 -12.39 11.04 17.58
N THR A 30 -12.52 10.02 18.42
CA THR A 30 -13.11 10.18 19.74
C THR A 30 -12.07 10.87 20.61
N PRO A 31 -12.45 11.76 21.54
CA PRO A 31 -11.50 12.49 22.39
C PRO A 31 -10.59 11.60 23.26
N ASN A 32 -10.85 10.29 23.31
CA ASN A 32 -10.02 9.26 23.96
C ASN A 32 -9.24 8.36 22.99
N THR A 33 -9.17 8.71 21.70
CA THR A 33 -8.40 7.90 20.73
C THR A 33 -6.92 8.23 20.93
N PRO A 34 -6.07 7.27 21.34
CA PRO A 34 -4.64 7.51 21.44
C PRO A 34 -4.14 7.99 20.08
N GLU A 35 -3.27 9.00 20.09
CA GLU A 35 -2.66 9.63 18.91
C GLU A 35 -2.54 8.66 17.75
N MET A 36 -2.98 9.08 16.55
CA MET A 36 -2.80 8.30 15.32
C MET A 36 -1.39 7.75 15.30
N LYS A 37 -1.25 6.43 15.53
CA LYS A 37 0.08 5.81 15.63
C LYS A 37 0.88 6.20 14.39
N PRO A 38 2.13 6.65 14.54
CA PRO A 38 2.95 7.07 13.41
C PRO A 38 2.90 5.97 12.36
N THR A 39 2.50 6.36 11.16
CA THR A 39 2.32 5.43 10.07
C THR A 39 3.69 4.88 9.70
N ARG A 40 3.91 3.58 9.89
CA ARG A 40 5.19 2.91 9.60
C ARG A 40 5.62 3.22 8.17
N LYS A 41 6.86 3.69 8.01
CA LYS A 41 7.49 4.09 6.74
C LYS A 41 8.56 3.09 6.33
N GLY A 42 8.80 2.96 5.04
CA GLY A 42 9.79 2.05 4.51
C GLY A 42 10.04 2.23 3.03
N ILE A 43 10.84 1.33 2.47
CA ILE A 43 11.21 1.29 1.05
C ILE A 43 10.83 -0.06 0.45
N ILE A 44 10.27 -0.04 -0.76
CA ILE A 44 10.00 -1.27 -1.50
C ILE A 44 11.30 -1.86 -2.00
N VAL A 45 11.56 -3.13 -1.68
CA VAL A 45 12.78 -3.86 -2.13
C VAL A 45 12.49 -4.91 -3.20
N SER A 46 11.26 -5.43 -3.25
CA SER A 46 10.84 -6.43 -4.24
C SER A 46 9.32 -6.40 -4.41
N ARG A 47 8.82 -6.96 -5.52
CA ARG A 47 7.39 -7.00 -5.83
C ARG A 47 7.01 -8.28 -6.55
N LYS A 48 5.81 -8.79 -6.28
CA LYS A 48 5.27 -10.00 -6.94
C LYS A 48 3.76 -9.92 -7.12
N GLN A 49 3.26 -10.66 -8.10
CA GLN A 49 1.82 -10.91 -8.21
C GLN A 49 1.44 -12.17 -7.45
N VAL A 50 0.34 -12.09 -6.71
CA VAL A 50 -0.23 -13.22 -5.98
C VAL A 50 -1.69 -13.43 -6.39
N LYS A 51 -2.10 -14.69 -6.47
CA LYS A 51 -3.52 -15.06 -6.62
C LYS A 51 -4.21 -14.90 -5.28
N GLN A 52 -5.14 -13.96 -5.19
CA GLN A 52 -5.98 -13.76 -4.01
C GLN A 52 -7.41 -14.14 -4.30
N ARG A 53 -8.05 -14.86 -3.37
CA ARG A 53 -9.48 -15.17 -3.49
C ARG A 53 -10.29 -13.89 -3.59
N SER A 54 -11.22 -13.85 -4.52
CA SER A 54 -12.10 -12.70 -4.73
C SER A 54 -13.48 -13.21 -5.09
N LYS A 55 -14.48 -12.79 -4.32
CA LYS A 55 -15.89 -13.15 -4.56
C LYS A 55 -16.46 -12.47 -5.81
N THR A 56 -15.83 -11.39 -6.27
CA THR A 56 -16.30 -10.59 -7.41
C THR A 56 -15.57 -10.92 -8.72
N ALA A 57 -14.49 -11.70 -8.66
CA ALA A 57 -13.78 -12.13 -9.86
C ALA A 57 -14.46 -13.37 -10.46
N VAL A 58 -14.66 -13.37 -11.78
CA VAL A 58 -15.28 -14.49 -12.53
C VAL A 58 -14.56 -15.83 -12.28
N ALA A 59 -13.23 -15.80 -12.15
CA ALA A 59 -12.41 -16.97 -11.89
C ALA A 59 -12.32 -17.37 -10.39
N GLY A 60 -13.06 -16.71 -9.49
CA GLY A 60 -13.00 -16.91 -8.03
C GLY A 60 -11.73 -16.37 -7.35
N HIS A 61 -10.81 -15.81 -8.14
CA HIS A 61 -9.57 -15.19 -7.67
C HIS A 61 -9.17 -14.02 -8.58
N ALA A 62 -8.42 -13.08 -8.01
CA ALA A 62 -7.84 -11.95 -8.70
C ALA A 62 -6.32 -11.96 -8.50
N LEU A 63 -5.57 -11.60 -9.53
CA LEU A 63 -4.14 -11.32 -9.41
C LEU A 63 -3.97 -9.94 -8.79
N ARG A 64 -3.27 -9.87 -7.66
CA ARG A 64 -2.99 -8.63 -6.93
C ARG A 64 -1.49 -8.50 -6.71
N TRP A 65 -1.01 -7.25 -6.70
CA TRP A 65 0.38 -6.96 -6.39
C TRP A 65 0.61 -6.93 -4.88
N GLN A 66 1.69 -7.57 -4.47
CA GLN A 66 2.30 -7.43 -3.16
C GLN A 66 3.70 -6.83 -3.32
N SER A 67 4.04 -5.95 -2.39
CA SER A 67 5.34 -5.31 -2.29
C SER A 67 6.04 -5.78 -1.02
N GLU A 68 7.29 -6.21 -1.16
CA GLU A 68 8.19 -6.47 -0.04
C GLU A 68 8.79 -5.14 0.39
N ILE A 69 8.64 -4.82 1.67
CA ILE A 69 9.02 -3.52 2.22
C ILE A 69 10.02 -3.73 3.34
N ARG A 70 11.16 -3.03 3.26
CA ARG A 70 12.06 -2.84 4.40
C ARG A 70 11.59 -1.59 5.15
N TRP A 71 11.09 -1.78 6.36
CA TRP A 71 10.61 -0.69 7.20
C TRP A 71 11.76 0.03 7.90
N ASP A 72 11.61 1.32 8.16
CA ASP A 72 12.68 2.13 8.77
C ASP A 72 12.96 1.73 10.23
N ASP A 73 11.97 1.16 10.91
CA ASP A 73 12.04 0.70 12.30
C ASP A 73 12.45 -0.77 12.45
N SER A 74 12.82 -1.45 11.36
CA SER A 74 13.09 -2.89 11.35
C SER A 74 14.10 -3.27 10.28
N GLU A 75 15.08 -4.08 10.66
CA GLU A 75 16.04 -4.67 9.71
C GLU A 75 15.42 -5.76 8.82
N ARG A 76 14.23 -6.27 9.20
CA ARG A 76 13.49 -7.28 8.44
C ARG A 76 12.53 -6.67 7.43
N THR A 77 12.30 -7.41 6.35
CA THR A 77 11.31 -7.10 5.31
C THR A 77 9.97 -7.81 5.56
N ASP A 78 8.88 -7.19 5.13
CA ASP A 78 7.53 -7.78 5.16
C ASP A 78 6.87 -7.70 3.77
N TRP A 79 6.17 -8.76 3.37
CA TRP A 79 5.31 -8.73 2.18
C TRP A 79 3.95 -8.12 2.51
N VAL A 80 3.58 -7.06 1.79
CA VAL A 80 2.35 -6.30 2.03
C VAL A 80 1.56 -6.10 0.74
N ASP A 81 0.24 -6.27 0.81
CA ASP A 81 -0.65 -5.95 -0.31
C ASP A 81 -0.61 -4.46 -0.65
N ASP A 82 -0.52 -4.11 -1.94
CA ASP A 82 -0.43 -2.72 -2.40
C ASP A 82 -1.63 -1.85 -1.93
N ILE A 83 -2.77 -2.46 -1.62
CA ILE A 83 -3.95 -1.75 -1.05
C ILE A 83 -3.70 -1.24 0.38
N ARG A 84 -2.74 -1.82 1.11
CA ARG A 84 -2.43 -1.47 2.50
C ARG A 84 -1.30 -0.46 2.61
N ILE A 85 -0.83 0.09 1.50
CA ILE A 85 0.22 1.10 1.47
C ILE A 85 -0.19 2.30 0.61
N ILE A 86 0.50 3.41 0.82
CA ILE A 86 0.45 4.64 0.03
C ILE A 86 1.88 5.17 -0.12
N HIS A 87 2.09 6.07 -1.07
CA HIS A 87 3.37 6.79 -1.16
C HIS A 87 3.58 7.64 0.08
N GLU A 88 4.82 7.74 0.54
CA GLU A 88 5.13 8.59 1.70
C GLU A 88 4.68 10.05 1.46
N ALA A 89 4.79 10.54 0.22
CA ALA A 89 4.29 11.86 -0.18
C ALA A 89 2.76 12.01 -0.06
N GLU A 90 1.99 10.93 -0.24
CA GLU A 90 0.53 10.94 -0.05
C GLU A 90 0.13 10.99 1.43
N LEU A 91 1.03 10.66 2.36
CA LEU A 91 0.73 10.61 3.79
C LEU A 91 0.32 11.98 4.34
N GLN A 92 0.95 13.05 3.85
CA GLN A 92 0.72 14.41 4.36
C GLN A 92 -0.68 14.91 4.01
N THR A 93 -1.20 14.54 2.83
CA THR A 93 -2.58 14.81 2.41
C THR A 93 -3.62 14.02 3.21
N HIS A 94 -3.22 12.88 3.80
CA HIS A 94 -4.12 12.07 4.63
C HIS A 94 -4.18 12.52 6.10
N LEU A 95 -3.24 13.36 6.54
CA LEU A 95 -3.14 13.85 7.91
C LEU A 95 -3.63 15.31 8.09
N SER A 96 -3.82 16.04 6.99
CA SER A 96 -4.44 17.37 6.93
C SER A 96 -5.96 17.30 6.95
#